data_AF-A0A7S0R783-F1
#
_entry.id   AF-A0A7S0R783-F1
#
_cell.length_a   1.000
_cell.length_b   1.000
_cell.length_c   1.000
_cell.angle_alpha   90.00
_cell.angle_beta   90.00
_cell.angle_gamma   90.00
#
_symmetry.space_group_name_H-M   'P 1'
#
loop_
_entity.id
_entity.type
_entity.pdbx_description
1 polymer ?
#
loop_
_entity_poly.entity_id
_entity_poly.type
_entity_poly.pdbx_seq_one_letter_code
_entity_poly.pdbx_strand_id
1 'polypeptide(L)'
;CYLVTQLLALSADQAAARLAQVSSLLLCGQVEAVQAVLVHPGLMVQDLEPAQAVISGLASSTGCAPEQVALVVRRKPALLGVPLEVLQQRVSHLAALAEVSQAQVIPGGAAAHPDLLALASNLIDKKVDDAMKVGFLRTRTAFGRLLLTYPSHLLAVNGSMLYQRWRMVQALCAGPGGAKWWEQLSDMDEMDKGTLVVASLNSMARLRYLSDAQLQDDNPDLLSIVRMDEAAFRSRHSSYEKWMMTGEL
;
A
#
# COMPACT_ATOMS: atom_id res chain seq x y z
N CYS A 1 7.55 5.05 31.79
CA CYS A 1 6.99 5.06 33.16
C CYS A 1 5.85 6.06 33.33
N TYR A 2 6.00 7.34 32.94
CA TYR A 2 4.97 8.37 33.17
C TYR A 2 3.58 8.06 32.58
N LEU A 3 3.51 7.63 31.31
CA LEU A 3 2.25 7.29 30.63
C LEU A 3 1.47 6.17 31.34
N VAL A 4 2.16 5.13 31.80
CA VAL A 4 1.55 3.98 32.48
C VAL A 4 0.98 4.41 33.83
N THR A 5 1.70 5.24 34.57
CA THR A 5 1.21 5.78 35.85
C THR A 5 -0.03 6.65 35.67
N GLN A 6 -0.08 7.49 34.62
CA GLN A 6 -1.27 8.30 34.32
C GLN A 6 -2.47 7.44 33.91
N LEU A 7 -2.26 6.41 33.09
CA LEU A 7 -3.33 5.49 32.69
C LEU A 7 -3.91 4.72 33.88
N LEU A 8 -3.04 4.25 34.79
CA LEU A 8 -3.45 3.55 36.01
C LEU A 8 -4.16 4.46 37.03
N ALA A 9 -4.00 5.77 36.91
CA ALA A 9 -4.65 6.76 37.77
C ALA A 9 -6.06 7.15 37.30
N LEU A 10 -6.47 6.76 36.09
CA LEU A 10 -7.81 7.06 35.58
C LEU A 10 -8.87 6.22 36.29
N SER A 11 -9.94 6.86 36.76
CA SER A 11 -11.14 6.14 37.19
C SER A 11 -11.87 5.53 35.98
N ALA A 12 -12.74 4.55 36.24
CA ALA A 12 -13.56 3.93 35.18
C ALA A 12 -14.40 4.98 34.42
N ASP A 13 -15.00 5.95 35.14
CA ASP A 13 -15.80 7.01 34.53
C ASP A 13 -14.95 7.96 33.70
N GLN A 14 -13.75 8.31 34.18
CA GLN A 14 -12.80 9.14 33.42
C GLN A 14 -12.35 8.44 32.14
N ALA A 15 -12.01 7.16 32.23
CA ALA A 15 -11.63 6.37 31.07
C ALA A 15 -12.78 6.24 30.05
N ALA A 16 -14.01 6.03 30.50
CA ALA A 16 -15.19 5.93 29.64
C ALA A 16 -15.50 7.27 28.95
N ALA A 17 -15.53 8.37 29.70
CA ALA A 17 -15.71 9.71 29.13
C ALA A 17 -14.61 10.04 28.13
N ARG A 18 -13.39 9.62 28.42
CA ARG A 18 -12.26 9.85 27.54
C ARG A 18 -12.34 9.04 26.25
N LEU A 19 -12.73 7.78 26.33
CA LEU A 19 -12.98 6.95 25.15
C LEU A 19 -14.09 7.54 24.27
N ALA A 20 -15.12 8.14 24.86
CA ALA A 20 -16.16 8.85 24.12
C ALA A 20 -15.60 10.07 23.36
N GLN A 21 -14.69 10.84 23.97
CA GLN A 21 -14.00 11.94 23.28
C GLN A 21 -13.13 11.44 22.13
N VAL A 22 -12.38 10.36 22.33
CA VAL A 22 -11.55 9.74 21.27
C VAL A 22 -12.43 9.20 20.13
N SER A 23 -13.56 8.57 20.45
CA SER A 23 -14.55 8.10 19.48
C SER A 23 -15.12 9.25 18.65
N SER A 24 -15.42 10.38 19.28
CA SER A 24 -15.86 11.61 18.58
C SER A 24 -14.77 12.20 17.70
N LEU A 25 -13.53 12.28 18.17
CA LEU A 25 -12.37 12.79 17.42
C LEU A 25 -12.10 11.95 16.16
N LEU A 26 -12.15 10.62 16.31
CA LEU A 26 -11.85 9.67 15.24
C LEU A 26 -13.08 9.31 14.39
N LEU A 27 -14.24 9.93 14.67
CA LEU A 27 -15.50 9.72 13.95
C LEU A 27 -15.84 8.23 13.82
N CYS A 28 -15.71 7.48 14.90
CA CYS A 28 -15.87 6.03 14.92
C CYS A 28 -16.63 5.52 16.15
N GLY A 29 -17.01 4.23 16.13
CA GLY A 29 -17.61 3.57 17.29
C GLY A 29 -16.62 3.37 18.44
N GLN A 30 -17.16 3.00 19.61
CA GLN A 30 -16.34 2.76 20.80
C GLN A 30 -15.33 1.62 20.62
N VAL A 31 -15.69 0.55 19.91
CA VAL A 31 -14.80 -0.60 19.70
C VAL A 31 -13.56 -0.18 18.92
N GLU A 32 -13.74 0.59 17.85
CA GLU A 32 -12.63 1.07 17.04
C GLU A 32 -11.81 2.15 17.75
N ALA A 33 -12.44 2.97 18.61
CA ALA A 33 -11.72 3.90 19.47
C ALA A 33 -10.82 3.16 20.48
N VAL A 34 -11.31 2.07 21.08
CA VAL A 34 -10.50 1.20 21.95
C VAL A 34 -9.32 0.61 21.18
N GLN A 35 -9.53 0.12 19.96
CA GLN A 35 -8.44 -0.39 19.12
C GLN A 35 -7.36 0.67 18.85
N ALA A 36 -7.77 1.91 18.53
CA ALA A 36 -6.83 3.01 18.32
C ALA A 36 -6.04 3.34 19.60
N VAL A 37 -6.70 3.34 20.77
CA VAL A 37 -6.08 3.55 22.09
C VAL A 37 -5.09 2.43 22.43
N LEU A 38 -5.40 1.18 22.11
CA LEU A 38 -4.47 0.06 22.35
C LEU A 38 -3.17 0.21 21.55
N VAL A 39 -3.26 0.73 20.32
CA VAL A 39 -2.10 1.02 19.46
C VAL A 39 -1.38 2.29 19.91
N HIS A 40 -2.12 3.29 20.43
CA HIS A 40 -1.55 4.54 20.90
C HIS A 40 -2.20 5.01 22.22
N PRO A 41 -1.72 4.49 23.37
CA PRO A 41 -2.33 4.78 24.68
C PRO A 41 -2.27 6.26 25.08
N GLY A 42 -1.40 7.04 24.42
CA GLY A 42 -1.33 8.50 24.57
C GLY A 42 -2.67 9.21 24.40
N LEU A 43 -3.57 8.70 23.55
CA LEU A 43 -4.91 9.25 23.32
C LEU A 43 -5.73 9.39 24.61
N MET A 44 -5.48 8.55 25.62
CA MET A 44 -6.22 8.57 26.87
C MET A 44 -5.77 9.67 27.84
N VAL A 45 -4.60 10.28 27.61
CA VAL A 45 -3.99 11.19 28.59
C VAL A 45 -3.50 12.52 28.00
N GLN A 46 -3.19 12.56 26.70
CA GLN A 46 -2.70 13.78 26.04
C GLN A 46 -3.83 14.77 25.73
N ASP A 47 -3.55 16.02 25.38
CA ASP A 47 -4.61 16.89 24.87
C ASP A 47 -5.09 16.42 23.48
N LEU A 48 -6.41 16.42 23.22
CA LEU A 48 -6.97 16.06 21.92
C LEU A 48 -7.14 17.26 21.00
N GLU A 49 -7.07 18.49 21.50
CA GLU A 49 -7.23 19.69 20.66
C GLU A 49 -6.19 19.73 19.52
N PRO A 50 -4.89 19.45 19.76
CA PRO A 50 -3.92 19.37 18.66
C PRO A 50 -4.25 18.27 17.65
N ALA A 51 -4.76 17.12 18.12
CA ALA A 51 -5.15 16.03 17.24
C ALA A 51 -6.36 16.40 16.36
N GLN A 52 -7.33 17.12 16.92
CA GLN A 52 -8.47 17.65 16.18
C GLN A 52 -8.01 18.66 15.12
N ALA A 53 -7.06 19.54 15.47
CA ALA A 53 -6.48 20.50 14.53
C ALA A 53 -5.76 19.81 13.37
N VAL A 54 -5.04 18.71 13.63
CA VAL A 54 -4.40 17.92 12.57
C VAL A 54 -5.44 17.30 11.62
N ILE A 55 -6.50 16.68 12.15
CA ILE A 55 -7.55 16.06 11.32
C ILE A 55 -8.26 17.11 10.47
N SER A 56 -8.74 18.19 11.10
CA SER A 56 -9.46 19.26 10.41
C SER A 56 -8.57 19.99 9.41
N GLY A 57 -7.34 20.32 9.79
CA GLY A 57 -6.39 21.01 8.94
C GLY A 57 -5.97 20.20 7.73
N LEU A 58 -5.77 18.89 7.88
CA LEU A 58 -5.46 18.01 6.76
C LEU A 58 -6.68 17.80 5.86
N ALA A 59 -7.88 17.68 6.42
CA ALA A 59 -9.12 17.61 5.65
C ALA A 59 -9.30 18.88 4.80
N SER A 60 -9.11 20.06 5.39
CA SER A 60 -9.20 21.33 4.67
C SER A 60 -8.14 21.48 3.58
N SER A 61 -6.88 21.12 3.83
CA SER A 61 -5.81 21.27 2.83
C SER A 61 -5.92 20.29 1.67
N THR A 62 -6.45 19.09 1.94
CA THR A 62 -6.64 18.07 0.91
C THR A 62 -8.00 18.16 0.23
N GLY A 63 -8.98 18.86 0.81
CA GLY A 63 -10.36 18.86 0.33
C GLY A 63 -11.07 17.52 0.56
N CYS A 64 -10.49 16.62 1.35
CA CYS A 64 -11.10 15.35 1.72
C CYS A 64 -12.11 15.55 2.86
N ALA A 65 -13.06 14.62 2.96
CA ALA A 65 -13.99 14.59 4.08
C ALA A 65 -13.23 14.28 5.39
N PRO A 66 -13.56 14.93 6.53
CA PRO A 66 -12.91 14.65 7.82
C PRO A 66 -12.92 13.18 8.20
N GLU A 67 -13.96 12.43 7.82
CA GLU A 67 -14.10 10.99 8.05
C GLU A 67 -13.00 10.17 7.35
N GLN A 68 -12.58 10.59 6.15
CA GLN A 68 -11.50 9.93 5.42
C GLN A 68 -10.15 10.16 6.10
N VAL A 69 -9.91 11.38 6.61
CA VAL A 69 -8.70 11.70 7.37
C VAL A 69 -8.70 10.97 8.71
N ALA A 70 -9.83 10.98 9.42
CA ALA A 70 -10.00 10.27 10.68
C ALA A 70 -9.77 8.76 10.52
N LEU A 71 -10.20 8.16 9.39
CA LEU A 71 -9.89 6.76 9.05
C LEU A 71 -8.38 6.52 8.95
N VAL A 72 -7.63 7.41 8.29
CA VAL A 72 -6.16 7.32 8.18
C VAL A 72 -5.53 7.37 9.56
N VAL A 73 -5.92 8.35 10.38
CA VAL A 73 -5.42 8.52 11.75
C VAL A 73 -5.76 7.33 12.63
N ARG A 74 -6.98 6.81 12.55
CA ARG A 74 -7.41 5.61 13.31
C ARG A 74 -6.53 4.40 13.03
N ARG A 75 -6.16 4.22 11.76
CA ARG A 75 -5.28 3.13 11.32
C ARG A 75 -3.80 3.38 11.62
N LYS A 76 -3.40 4.64 11.82
CA LYS A 76 -2.04 5.02 12.22
C LYS A 76 -2.04 6.23 13.17
N PRO A 77 -2.38 6.03 14.46
CA PRO A 77 -2.54 7.14 15.40
C PRO A 77 -1.24 7.92 15.64
N ALA A 78 -0.08 7.30 15.39
CA ALA A 78 1.22 7.97 15.46
C ALA A 78 1.35 9.19 14.54
N LEU A 79 0.51 9.32 13.51
CA LEU A 79 0.46 10.51 12.65
C LEU A 79 0.06 11.78 13.44
N LEU A 80 -0.64 11.65 14.56
CA LEU A 80 -1.01 12.78 15.41
C LEU A 80 0.19 13.44 16.10
N GLY A 81 1.32 12.73 16.20
CA GLY A 81 2.58 13.29 16.69
C GLY A 81 3.39 14.01 15.61
N VAL A 82 2.94 14.00 14.35
CA VAL A 82 3.62 14.67 13.24
C VAL A 82 3.02 16.07 13.06
N PRO A 83 3.84 17.14 12.95
CA PRO A 83 3.33 18.47 12.69
C PRO A 83 2.46 18.51 11.42
N LEU A 84 1.36 19.27 11.47
CA LEU A 84 0.40 19.36 10.37
C LEU A 84 1.08 19.78 9.05
N GLU A 85 2.00 20.74 9.12
CA GLU A 85 2.73 21.26 7.97
C GLU A 85 3.57 20.16 7.29
N VAL A 86 4.14 19.25 8.10
CA VAL A 86 4.91 18.11 7.59
C VAL A 86 3.99 17.10 6.91
N LEU A 87 2.81 16.83 7.46
CA LEU A 87 1.82 15.95 6.81
C LEU A 87 1.31 16.55 5.50
N GLN A 88 1.03 17.85 5.47
CA GLN A 88 0.62 18.57 4.26
C GLN A 88 1.71 18.53 3.18
N GLN A 89 2.98 18.74 3.57
CA GLN A 89 4.11 18.60 2.65
C GLN A 89 4.23 17.19 2.09
N ARG A 90 4.04 16.14 2.90
CA ARG A 90 4.07 14.74 2.45
C ARG A 90 2.93 14.44 1.47
N VAL A 91 1.73 14.94 1.73
CA VAL A 91 0.61 14.81 0.79
C VAL A 91 0.92 15.53 -0.52
N SER A 92 1.42 16.77 -0.46
CA SER A 92 1.81 17.53 -1.65
C SER A 92 2.89 16.83 -2.46
N HIS A 93 3.90 16.26 -1.79
CA HIS A 93 4.97 15.48 -2.42
C HIS A 93 4.42 14.23 -3.13
N LEU A 94 3.54 13.45 -2.49
CA LEU A 94 2.90 12.29 -3.10
C LEU A 94 2.00 12.68 -4.28
N ALA A 95 1.27 13.79 -4.16
CA ALA A 95 0.41 14.32 -5.22
C ALA A 95 1.23 14.71 -6.46
N ALA A 96 2.32 15.45 -6.24
CA ALA A 96 3.25 15.83 -7.30
C ALA A 96 3.93 14.62 -7.93
N LEU A 97 4.37 13.65 -7.12
CA LEU A 97 5.02 12.43 -7.58
C LEU A 97 4.10 11.58 -8.46
N ALA A 98 2.78 11.58 -8.23
CA ALA A 98 1.82 10.82 -9.03
C ALA A 98 1.11 11.65 -10.11
N GLU A 99 1.39 12.96 -10.19
CA GLU A 99 0.67 13.95 -11.00
C GLU A 99 -0.85 13.89 -10.79
N VAL A 100 -1.26 13.89 -9.52
CA VAL A 100 -2.67 13.93 -9.09
C VAL A 100 -2.90 15.13 -8.18
N SER A 101 -4.17 15.47 -7.94
CA SER A 101 -4.49 16.50 -6.94
C SER A 101 -4.28 15.97 -5.52
N GLN A 102 -4.01 16.86 -4.56
CA GLN A 102 -3.86 16.48 -3.14
C GLN A 102 -5.10 15.74 -2.60
N ALA A 103 -6.29 16.08 -3.11
CA ALA A 103 -7.56 15.42 -2.78
C ALA A 103 -7.61 13.94 -3.15
N GLN A 104 -6.74 13.50 -4.06
CA GLN A 104 -6.69 12.11 -4.53
C GLN A 104 -5.71 11.24 -3.73
N VAL A 105 -4.79 11.83 -2.96
CA VAL A 105 -3.75 11.06 -2.25
C VAL A 105 -4.34 10.22 -1.11
N ILE A 106 -5.26 10.81 -0.35
CA ILE A 106 -5.91 10.10 0.77
C ILE A 106 -6.81 8.97 0.26
N PRO A 107 -7.84 9.22 -0.57
CA PRO A 107 -8.70 8.14 -1.06
C PRO A 107 -7.94 7.17 -1.98
N GLY A 108 -6.94 7.65 -2.72
CA GLY A 108 -6.20 6.86 -3.70
C GLY A 108 -5.12 5.96 -3.11
N GLY A 109 -4.76 6.10 -1.83
CA GLY A 109 -3.75 5.23 -1.22
C GLY A 109 -3.62 5.35 0.30
N ALA A 110 -3.57 6.57 0.85
CA ALA A 110 -3.27 6.72 2.28
C ALA A 110 -4.38 6.19 3.21
N ALA A 111 -5.65 6.20 2.79
CA ALA A 111 -6.75 5.60 3.54
C ALA A 111 -6.59 4.08 3.66
N ALA A 112 -6.11 3.42 2.61
CA ALA A 112 -5.81 2.01 2.59
C ALA A 112 -4.49 1.67 3.31
N HIS A 113 -3.51 2.57 3.23
CA HIS A 113 -2.15 2.41 3.75
C HIS A 113 -1.59 3.72 4.31
N PRO A 114 -1.92 4.06 5.57
CA PRO A 114 -1.48 5.32 6.21
C PRO A 114 0.03 5.48 6.33
N ASP A 115 0.78 4.38 6.23
CA ASP A 115 2.24 4.39 6.28
C ASP A 115 2.86 5.26 5.17
N LEU A 116 2.14 5.51 4.07
CA LEU A 116 2.51 6.49 3.06
C LEU A 116 2.75 7.88 3.64
N LEU A 117 1.92 8.31 4.59
CA LEU A 117 2.06 9.61 5.26
C LEU A 117 3.00 9.55 6.47
N ALA A 118 3.35 8.35 6.95
CA ALA A 118 4.30 8.18 8.05
C ALA A 118 5.75 8.28 7.56
N LEU A 119 6.02 7.90 6.31
CA LEU A 119 7.35 7.96 5.71
C LEU A 119 7.77 9.39 5.35
N ALA A 120 9.05 9.68 5.53
CA ALA A 120 9.63 10.94 5.09
C ALA A 120 9.81 10.95 3.56
N SER A 121 9.60 12.12 2.94
CA SER A 121 9.65 12.29 1.47
C SER A 121 10.98 11.86 0.86
N ASN A 122 12.11 12.11 1.54
CA ASN A 122 13.43 11.67 1.07
C ASN A 122 13.58 10.14 0.99
N LEU A 123 12.89 9.38 1.84
CA LEU A 123 12.88 7.91 1.77
C LEU A 123 12.03 7.41 0.60
N ILE A 124 10.93 8.11 0.29
CA ILE A 124 10.11 7.84 -0.89
C ILE A 124 10.93 8.13 -2.15
N ASP A 125 11.62 9.28 -2.22
CA ASP A 125 12.46 9.64 -3.37
C ASP A 125 13.59 8.62 -3.59
N LYS A 126 14.23 8.14 -2.52
CA LYS A 126 15.22 7.06 -2.62
C LYS A 126 14.62 5.78 -3.20
N LYS A 127 13.41 5.40 -2.77
CA LYS A 127 12.70 4.24 -3.31
C LYS A 127 12.36 4.43 -4.80
N VAL A 128 11.96 5.63 -5.20
CA VAL A 128 11.75 5.99 -6.61
C VAL A 128 13.05 5.77 -7.38
N ASP A 129 14.17 6.35 -6.92
CA ASP A 129 15.47 6.23 -7.59
C ASP A 129 15.92 4.78 -7.75
N ASP A 130 15.72 3.97 -6.72
CA ASP A 130 16.04 2.55 -6.75
C ASP A 130 15.15 1.78 -7.73
N ALA A 131 13.85 2.11 -7.81
CA ALA A 131 12.94 1.51 -8.79
C ALA A 131 13.26 1.94 -10.24
N MET A 132 13.64 3.21 -10.44
CA MET A 132 14.06 3.72 -11.75
C MET A 132 15.28 2.97 -12.30
N LYS A 133 16.23 2.60 -11.43
CA LYS A 133 17.40 1.79 -11.82
C LYS A 133 17.04 0.36 -12.27
N VAL A 134 15.88 -0.16 -11.87
CA VAL A 134 15.41 -1.49 -12.32
C VAL A 134 15.01 -1.47 -13.80
N GLY A 135 14.52 -0.33 -14.29
CA GLY A 135 14.22 -0.12 -15.71
C GLY A 135 12.87 -0.66 -16.21
N PHE A 136 11.97 -1.10 -15.31
CA PHE A 136 10.57 -1.38 -15.67
C PHE A 136 9.71 -0.11 -15.75
N LEU A 137 10.20 0.99 -15.16
CA LEU A 137 9.63 2.33 -15.23
C LEU A 137 10.61 3.26 -15.96
N ARG A 138 10.04 4.14 -16.78
CA ARG A 138 10.66 5.25 -17.51
C ARG A 138 10.46 6.58 -16.79
N THR A 139 9.40 6.72 -15.99
CA THR A 139 9.05 7.98 -15.32
C THR A 139 8.87 7.82 -13.81
N ARG A 140 9.24 8.86 -13.06
CA ARG A 140 8.93 8.97 -11.61
C ARG A 140 7.41 9.01 -11.39
N THR A 141 6.68 9.62 -12.32
CA THR A 141 5.22 9.72 -12.30
C THR A 141 4.54 8.35 -12.28
N ALA A 142 5.01 7.41 -13.10
CA ALA A 142 4.50 6.05 -13.08
C ALA A 142 4.75 5.37 -11.73
N PHE A 143 5.92 5.58 -11.10
CA PHE A 143 6.15 5.08 -9.75
C PHE A 143 5.19 5.71 -8.73
N GLY A 144 4.95 7.02 -8.79
CA GLY A 144 4.00 7.69 -7.90
C GLY A 144 2.60 7.10 -7.99
N ARG A 145 2.10 6.87 -9.21
CA ARG A 145 0.80 6.25 -9.45
C ARG A 145 0.74 4.81 -8.95
N LEU A 146 1.79 4.03 -9.19
CA LEU A 146 1.90 2.67 -8.64
C LEU A 146 1.97 2.68 -7.11
N LEU A 147 2.67 3.65 -6.51
CA LEU A 147 2.81 3.76 -5.06
C LEU A 147 1.47 4.05 -4.40
N LEU A 148 0.63 4.90 -4.99
CA LEU A 148 -0.72 5.13 -4.48
C LEU A 148 -1.60 3.88 -4.65
N THR A 149 -1.48 3.18 -5.79
CA THR A 149 -2.30 2.00 -6.09
C THR A 149 -1.91 0.77 -5.27
N TYR A 150 -0.62 0.53 -5.06
CA TYR A 150 -0.07 -0.64 -4.36
C TYR A 150 0.94 -0.26 -3.26
N PRO A 151 0.54 0.52 -2.23
CA PRO A 151 1.46 1.06 -1.25
C PRO A 151 2.19 -0.02 -0.46
N SER A 152 1.44 -1.01 0.05
CA SER A 152 1.99 -2.11 0.84
C SER A 152 3.08 -2.89 0.10
N HIS A 153 2.86 -3.16 -1.18
CA HIS A 153 3.78 -3.95 -1.99
C HIS A 153 5.06 -3.16 -2.27
N LEU A 154 4.97 -1.89 -2.64
CA LEU A 154 6.13 -1.06 -2.96
C LEU A 154 6.90 -0.56 -1.74
N LEU A 155 6.22 -0.31 -0.63
CA LEU A 155 6.87 0.10 0.61
C LEU A 155 7.63 -1.06 1.26
N ALA A 156 7.11 -2.29 1.18
CA ALA A 156 7.73 -3.47 1.78
C ALA A 156 8.96 -3.99 1.01
N VAL A 157 9.05 -3.74 -0.30
CA VAL A 157 10.17 -4.24 -1.12
C VAL A 157 11.28 -3.20 -1.30
N ASN A 158 12.51 -3.68 -1.45
CA ASN A 158 13.66 -2.86 -1.82
C ASN A 158 13.97 -2.97 -3.32
N GLY A 159 14.88 -2.14 -3.82
CA GLY A 159 15.27 -2.13 -5.24
C GLY A 159 15.81 -3.48 -5.75
N SER A 160 16.50 -4.25 -4.91
CA SER A 160 17.01 -5.58 -5.28
C SER A 160 15.88 -6.58 -5.51
N MET A 161 14.86 -6.58 -4.64
CA MET A 161 13.67 -7.43 -4.82
C MET A 161 12.87 -7.02 -6.07
N LEU A 162 12.70 -5.72 -6.31
CA LEU A 162 12.06 -5.24 -7.54
C LEU A 162 12.84 -5.68 -8.78
N TYR A 163 14.17 -5.59 -8.74
CA TYR A 163 15.04 -6.06 -9.80
C TYR A 163 14.88 -7.56 -10.04
N GLN A 164 14.96 -8.39 -9.00
CA GLN A 164 14.78 -9.84 -9.13
C GLN A 164 13.41 -10.19 -9.72
N ARG A 165 12.34 -9.55 -9.24
CA ARG A 165 10.99 -9.77 -9.77
C ARG A 165 10.87 -9.36 -11.23
N TRP A 166 11.42 -8.21 -11.60
CA TRP A 166 11.43 -7.76 -12.99
C TRP A 166 12.20 -8.73 -13.90
N ARG A 167 13.39 -9.19 -13.46
CA ARG A 167 14.18 -10.18 -14.20
C ARG A 167 13.44 -11.50 -14.34
N MET A 168 12.70 -11.93 -13.31
CA MET A 168 11.86 -13.13 -13.37
C MET A 168 10.74 -12.98 -14.39
N VAL A 169 10.01 -11.86 -14.41
CA VAL A 169 8.98 -11.58 -15.43
C VAL A 169 9.58 -11.63 -16.83
N GLN A 170 10.71 -10.98 -17.05
CA GLN A 170 11.41 -11.01 -18.34
C GLN A 170 11.80 -12.43 -18.75
N ALA A 171 12.34 -13.23 -17.82
CA ALA A 171 12.74 -14.60 -18.09
C ALA A 171 11.55 -15.50 -18.46
N LEU A 172 10.41 -15.35 -17.76
CA LEU A 172 9.18 -16.08 -18.06
C LEU A 172 8.64 -15.75 -19.45
N CYS A 173 8.75 -14.49 -19.87
CA CYS A 173 8.32 -14.06 -21.20
C CYS A 173 9.32 -14.44 -22.31
N ALA A 174 10.61 -14.60 -22.00
CA ALA A 174 11.63 -14.96 -22.97
C ALA A 174 11.78 -16.49 -23.18
N GLY A 175 11.03 -17.31 -22.42
CA GLY A 175 11.11 -18.76 -22.47
C GLY A 175 10.50 -19.38 -23.75
N PRO A 176 10.65 -20.71 -23.93
CA PRO A 176 9.97 -21.43 -25.01
C PRO A 176 8.45 -21.25 -24.92
N GLY A 177 7.81 -20.84 -26.02
CA GLY A 177 6.37 -20.48 -26.05
C GLY A 177 6.05 -19.05 -25.58
N GLY A 178 7.04 -18.30 -25.08
CA GLY A 178 6.86 -16.96 -24.52
C GLY A 178 6.78 -15.81 -25.54
N ALA A 179 6.90 -16.08 -26.85
CA ALA A 179 7.00 -15.01 -27.86
C ALA A 179 5.85 -13.98 -27.78
N LYS A 180 4.61 -14.43 -27.60
CA LYS A 180 3.44 -13.55 -27.41
C LYS A 180 3.50 -12.75 -26.11
N TRP A 181 3.95 -13.38 -25.02
CA TRP A 181 4.14 -12.69 -23.74
C TRP A 181 5.26 -11.65 -23.82
N TRP A 182 6.33 -11.93 -24.56
CA TRP A 182 7.41 -10.97 -24.79
C TRP A 182 6.95 -9.76 -25.60
N GLU A 183 6.16 -9.99 -26.65
CA GLU A 183 5.53 -8.94 -27.45
C GLU A 183 4.63 -8.05 -26.56
N GLN A 184 3.73 -8.68 -25.79
CA GLN A 184 2.89 -7.95 -24.84
C GLN A 184 3.70 -7.18 -23.79
N LEU A 185 4.71 -7.81 -23.18
CA LEU A 185 5.55 -7.15 -22.19
C LEU A 185 6.27 -5.95 -22.80
N SER A 186 6.65 -6.01 -24.08
CA SER A 186 7.30 -4.90 -24.78
C SER A 186 6.33 -3.73 -24.95
N ASP A 187 5.10 -4.02 -25.35
CA ASP A 187 4.05 -3.05 -25.66
C ASP A 187 3.31 -2.52 -24.43
N MET A 188 3.39 -3.21 -23.28
CA MET A 188 2.77 -2.78 -22.03
C MET A 188 3.23 -1.39 -21.60
N ASP A 189 2.30 -0.63 -21.04
CA ASP A 189 2.61 0.62 -20.37
C ASP A 189 3.36 0.39 -19.04
N GLU A 190 3.80 1.49 -18.43
CA GLU A 190 4.56 1.44 -17.18
C GLU A 190 3.72 0.95 -15.98
N MET A 191 2.42 1.22 -15.97
CA MET A 191 1.51 0.83 -14.88
C MET A 191 1.25 -0.67 -14.89
N ASP A 192 1.08 -1.25 -16.08
CA ASP A 192 0.89 -2.68 -16.26
C ASP A 192 2.17 -3.45 -15.97
N LYS A 193 3.33 -2.97 -16.45
CA LYS A 193 4.65 -3.49 -16.05
C LYS A 193 4.83 -3.45 -14.53
N GLY A 194 4.47 -2.32 -13.91
CA GLY A 194 4.49 -2.18 -12.46
C GLY A 194 3.58 -3.18 -11.75
N THR A 195 2.36 -3.39 -12.27
CA THR A 195 1.40 -4.37 -11.74
C THR A 195 1.97 -5.79 -11.76
N LEU A 196 2.67 -6.17 -12.84
CA LEU A 196 3.36 -7.47 -12.91
C LEU A 196 4.47 -7.58 -11.87
N VAL A 197 5.29 -6.54 -11.69
CA VAL A 197 6.41 -6.55 -10.75
C VAL A 197 5.94 -6.60 -9.29
N VAL A 198 4.85 -5.91 -8.95
CA VAL A 198 4.29 -5.89 -7.59
C VAL A 198 3.31 -7.04 -7.32
N ALA A 199 3.10 -7.92 -8.30
CA ALA A 199 2.20 -9.05 -8.18
C ALA A 199 2.52 -9.92 -6.95
N SER A 200 1.49 -10.57 -6.43
CA SER A 200 1.61 -11.50 -5.31
C SER A 200 2.47 -12.72 -5.69
N LEU A 201 3.03 -13.42 -4.70
CA LEU A 201 3.76 -14.66 -4.96
C LEU A 201 2.91 -15.72 -5.67
N ASN A 202 1.61 -15.82 -5.33
CA ASN A 202 0.69 -16.73 -6.00
C ASN A 202 0.48 -16.32 -7.48
N SER A 203 0.34 -15.03 -7.77
CA SER A 203 0.28 -14.53 -9.14
C SER A 203 1.54 -14.89 -9.93
N MET A 204 2.72 -14.74 -9.33
CA MET A 204 3.99 -15.12 -9.98
C MET A 204 4.11 -16.63 -10.16
N ALA A 205 3.67 -17.44 -9.20
CA ALA A 205 3.68 -18.89 -9.30
C ALA A 205 2.80 -19.39 -10.46
N ARG A 206 1.68 -18.72 -10.75
CA ARG A 206 0.82 -19.03 -11.90
C ARG A 206 1.51 -18.75 -13.23
N LEU A 207 2.17 -17.60 -13.36
CA LEU A 207 2.97 -17.29 -14.56
C LEU A 207 4.09 -18.31 -14.76
N ARG A 208 4.77 -18.70 -13.67
CA ARG A 208 5.82 -19.73 -13.71
C ARG A 208 5.29 -21.08 -14.14
N TYR A 209 4.21 -21.56 -13.52
CA TYR A 209 3.56 -22.82 -13.90
C TYR A 209 3.21 -22.87 -15.40
N LEU A 210 2.58 -21.81 -15.92
CA LEU A 210 2.22 -21.76 -17.34
C LEU A 210 3.46 -21.77 -18.23
N SER A 211 4.56 -21.17 -17.78
CA SER A 211 5.81 -21.20 -18.51
C SER A 211 6.45 -22.59 -18.51
N ASP A 212 6.55 -23.22 -17.34
CA ASP A 212 7.13 -24.56 -17.18
C ASP A 212 6.31 -25.62 -17.94
N ALA A 213 4.98 -25.46 -17.98
CA ALA A 213 4.06 -26.32 -18.72
C ALA A 213 3.94 -25.97 -20.22
N GLN A 214 4.62 -24.91 -20.69
CA GLN A 214 4.55 -24.40 -22.07
C GLN A 214 3.11 -24.06 -22.54
N LEU A 215 2.31 -23.50 -21.64
CA LEU A 215 0.89 -23.14 -21.85
C LEU A 215 0.69 -21.63 -22.07
N GLN A 216 1.73 -20.89 -22.42
CA GLN A 216 1.65 -19.44 -22.62
C GLN A 216 0.76 -19.08 -23.83
N ASP A 217 0.80 -19.87 -24.89
CA ASP A 217 0.03 -19.63 -26.12
C ASP A 217 -1.49 -19.75 -25.92
N ASP A 218 -1.93 -20.64 -25.02
CA ASP A 218 -3.34 -20.85 -24.64
C ASP A 218 -3.84 -19.78 -23.66
N ASN A 219 -2.92 -19.00 -23.09
CA ASN A 219 -3.18 -17.99 -22.07
C ASN A 219 -2.41 -16.72 -22.42
N PRO A 220 -2.80 -16.04 -23.52
CA PRO A 220 -1.96 -15.01 -24.08
C PRO A 220 -1.80 -13.81 -23.16
N ASP A 221 -2.83 -13.39 -22.41
CA ASP A 221 -2.77 -12.13 -21.62
C ASP A 221 -2.15 -12.32 -20.22
N LEU A 222 -0.94 -11.80 -20.05
CA LEU A 222 -0.17 -11.76 -18.79
C LEU A 222 -0.94 -11.14 -17.62
N LEU A 223 -1.62 -10.01 -17.83
CA LEU A 223 -2.31 -9.31 -16.75
C LEU A 223 -3.57 -10.05 -16.32
N SER A 224 -4.29 -10.65 -17.28
CA SER A 224 -5.44 -11.48 -16.96
C SER A 224 -5.04 -12.61 -16.02
N ILE A 225 -3.89 -13.26 -16.24
CA ILE A 225 -3.39 -14.34 -15.39
C ILE A 225 -3.06 -13.81 -13.99
N VAL A 226 -2.34 -12.68 -13.90
CA VAL A 226 -1.94 -12.09 -12.61
C VAL A 226 -3.15 -11.66 -11.78
N ARG A 227 -4.20 -11.15 -12.43
CA ARG A 227 -5.44 -10.67 -11.81
C ARG A 227 -6.51 -11.75 -11.63
N MET A 228 -6.34 -12.93 -12.23
CA MET A 228 -7.32 -14.03 -12.14
C MET A 228 -7.54 -14.44 -10.70
N ASP A 229 -8.76 -14.85 -10.36
CA ASP A 229 -9.02 -15.49 -9.08
C ASP A 229 -8.31 -16.85 -8.97
N GLU A 230 -7.86 -17.20 -7.77
CA GLU A 230 -7.12 -18.44 -7.52
C GLU A 230 -7.96 -19.70 -7.81
N ALA A 231 -9.24 -19.70 -7.40
CA ALA A 231 -10.13 -20.83 -7.65
C ALA A 231 -10.45 -20.97 -9.14
N ALA A 232 -10.65 -19.83 -9.83
CA ALA A 232 -10.81 -19.81 -11.28
C ALA A 232 -9.58 -20.39 -11.99
N PHE A 233 -8.38 -19.99 -11.60
CA PHE A 233 -7.13 -20.50 -12.20
C PHE A 233 -6.99 -22.01 -12.00
N ARG A 234 -7.21 -22.50 -10.77
CA ARG A 234 -7.14 -23.93 -10.45
C ARG A 234 -8.16 -24.77 -11.23
N SER A 235 -9.37 -24.24 -11.44
CA SER A 235 -10.39 -24.93 -12.23
C SER A 235 -10.00 -25.11 -13.70
N ARG A 236 -9.27 -24.13 -14.26
CA ARG A 236 -8.76 -24.17 -15.63
C ARG A 236 -7.49 -25.01 -15.76
N HIS A 237 -6.69 -25.08 -14.71
CA HIS A 237 -5.40 -25.77 -14.69
C HIS A 237 -5.32 -26.77 -13.54
N SER A 238 -6.00 -27.92 -13.69
CA SER A 238 -6.10 -28.94 -12.64
C SER A 238 -4.75 -29.53 -12.20
N SER A 239 -3.72 -29.49 -13.05
CA SER A 239 -2.36 -29.91 -12.71
C SER A 239 -1.56 -28.89 -11.91
N TYR A 240 -2.04 -27.65 -11.75
CA TYR A 240 -1.34 -26.58 -11.02
C TYR A 240 -1.09 -26.95 -9.55
N GLU A 241 -2.08 -27.53 -8.87
CA GLU A 241 -1.95 -27.91 -7.46
C GLU A 241 -0.88 -29.00 -7.27
N LYS A 242 -0.83 -29.98 -8.17
CA LYS A 242 0.21 -31.00 -8.16
C LYS A 242 1.60 -30.41 -8.40
N TRP A 243 1.70 -29.44 -9.31
CA TRP A 243 2.95 -28.72 -9.60
C TRP A 243 3.44 -27.87 -8.42
N MET A 244 2.53 -27.21 -7.68
CA MET A 244 2.89 -26.49 -6.46
C MET A 244 3.50 -27.39 -5.38
N MET A 245 3.04 -28.66 -5.30
CA MET A 245 3.52 -29.63 -4.32
C MET A 245 4.88 -30.25 -4.65
N THR A 246 5.35 -30.13 -5.90
CA THR A 246 6.67 -30.65 -6.29
C THR A 246 7.83 -29.75 -5.85
N GLY A 247 7.57 -28.59 -5.26
CA GLY A 247 8.53 -27.86 -4.43
C GLY A 247 9.68 -27.18 -5.18
N GLU A 248 9.62 -27.05 -6.50
CA GLU A 248 10.59 -26.25 -7.25
C GLU A 248 10.31 -24.74 -7.12
N LEU A 249 10.02 -24.22 -5.92
CA LEU A 249 9.82 -22.78 -5.71
C LEU A 249 11.15 -22.04 -5.58
#